data_AF-A0A2D9RB34-F1
#
_entry.id   AF-A0A2D9RB34-F1
#
_cell.length_a   1.000
_cell.length_b   1.000
_cell.length_c   1.000
_cell.angle_alpha   90.00
_cell.angle_beta   90.00
_cell.angle_gamma   90.00
#
_symmetry.space_group_name_H-M   'P 1'
#
loop_
_entity.id
_entity.type
_entity.pdbx_description
1 polymer ?
#
loop_
_entity_poly.entity_id
_entity_poly.type
_entity_poly.pdbx_seq_one_letter_code
_entity_poly.pdbx_strand_id
1 'polypeptide(L)'
;SEAQIDGFSDAATDQKHVPSDWSDQFSHPAYTVVASSADRRIELLENGRLIAASTLSITGSSRLGEHVLMLDKTQEGDLVWKIIVDAAGSLAGASTLSTIFRIRGDEAFTQSLVRRQEVGMTLVITDYSISPETRSDPGFTIMTS
;
A
#
# COMPACT_ATOMS: atom_id res chain seq x y z
N SER A 1 -37.04 34.63 -26.27
CA SER A 1 -36.75 35.04 -24.89
C SER A 1 -35.36 34.55 -24.55
N GLU A 2 -34.38 35.45 -24.63
CA GLU A 2 -33.03 35.24 -24.12
C GLU A 2 -33.06 35.24 -22.59
N ALA A 3 -32.33 34.30 -21.99
CA ALA A 3 -31.85 34.41 -20.62
C ALA A 3 -30.32 34.43 -20.69
N GLN A 4 -29.81 35.64 -20.52
CA GLN A 4 -28.42 36.04 -20.35
C GLN A 4 -27.86 35.42 -19.05
N ILE A 5 -26.72 34.74 -19.13
CA ILE A 5 -25.90 34.40 -17.97
C ILE A 5 -24.55 35.09 -18.19
N ASP A 6 -24.47 36.32 -17.70
CA ASP A 6 -23.21 37.05 -17.51
C ASP A 6 -22.53 36.55 -16.23
N GLY A 7 -21.20 36.42 -16.28
CA GLY A 7 -20.36 36.60 -15.10
C GLY A 7 -19.55 35.38 -14.64
N PHE A 8 -18.56 34.96 -15.41
CA PHE A 8 -17.31 34.44 -14.82
C PHE A 8 -16.23 35.49 -15.07
N SER A 9 -16.09 36.45 -14.15
CA SER A 9 -15.00 37.40 -14.18
C SER A 9 -13.71 36.74 -13.66
N ASP A 10 -12.65 36.83 -14.46
CA ASP A 10 -11.26 36.64 -14.06
C ASP A 10 -10.95 37.48 -12.81
N ALA A 11 -10.86 36.84 -11.64
CA ALA A 11 -10.15 37.37 -10.48
C ALA A 11 -10.03 36.28 -9.40
N ALA A 12 -8.91 35.56 -9.39
CA ALA A 12 -8.14 35.20 -8.20
C ALA A 12 -7.17 34.06 -8.57
N THR A 13 -5.99 34.44 -9.04
CA THR A 13 -4.79 33.61 -8.95
C THR A 13 -4.39 33.54 -7.47
N ASP A 14 -5.20 32.85 -6.66
CA ASP A 14 -4.88 32.63 -5.26
C ASP A 14 -3.99 31.39 -5.20
N GLN A 15 -2.72 31.63 -4.90
CA GLN A 15 -1.71 30.60 -4.68
C GLN A 15 -2.32 29.58 -3.71
N LYS A 16 -2.58 28.37 -4.22
CA LYS A 16 -3.12 27.27 -3.44
C LYS A 16 -2.19 27.05 -2.25
N HIS A 17 -2.58 27.61 -1.10
CA HIS A 17 -1.81 27.55 0.13
C HIS A 17 -1.81 26.08 0.55
N VAL A 18 -0.73 25.39 0.23
CA VAL A 18 -0.49 24.05 0.73
C VAL A 18 -0.42 24.19 2.26
N PRO A 19 -1.26 23.47 3.03
CA PRO A 19 -1.13 23.46 4.48
C PRO A 19 0.32 23.16 4.86
N SER A 20 0.90 23.96 5.76
CA SER A 20 2.28 23.79 6.25
C SER A 20 2.53 22.37 6.75
N ASP A 21 1.48 21.73 7.28
CA ASP A 21 1.53 20.39 7.85
C ASP A 21 1.63 19.28 6.77
N TRP A 22 1.64 19.62 5.48
CA TRP A 22 1.88 18.67 4.39
C TRP A 22 3.36 18.43 4.12
N SER A 23 4.27 19.36 4.43
CA SER A 23 5.70 19.15 4.18
C SER A 23 6.33 18.10 5.10
N ASP A 24 5.77 17.93 6.30
CA ASP A 24 6.34 17.05 7.33
C ASP A 24 5.99 15.57 7.10
N GLN A 25 4.96 15.29 6.30
CA GLN A 25 4.44 13.94 6.02
C GLN A 25 5.28 13.17 4.99
N PHE A 26 6.23 13.83 4.32
CA PHE A 26 7.08 13.23 3.29
C PHE A 26 8.50 12.89 3.78
N SER A 27 8.81 13.01 5.08
CA SER A 27 10.18 12.82 5.57
C SER A 27 10.58 11.36 5.80
N HIS A 28 9.63 10.41 5.74
CA HIS A 28 9.89 8.99 5.94
C HIS A 28 9.56 8.19 4.66
N PRO A 29 10.41 7.23 4.25
CA PRO A 29 10.18 6.43 3.06
C PRO A 29 8.92 5.57 3.20
N ALA A 30 8.12 5.47 2.15
CA ALA A 30 6.96 4.58 2.13
C ALA A 30 7.41 3.13 1.89
N TYR A 31 7.21 2.26 2.88
CA TYR A 31 7.47 0.83 2.74
C TYR A 31 6.23 0.04 2.31
N THR A 32 6.41 -0.86 1.36
CA THR A 32 5.36 -1.78 0.93
C THR A 32 5.90 -3.20 0.87
N VAL A 33 5.18 -4.14 1.47
CA VAL A 33 5.40 -5.57 1.34
C VAL A 33 4.39 -6.13 0.35
N VAL A 34 4.84 -6.90 -0.64
CA VAL A 34 3.96 -7.57 -1.59
C VAL A 34 4.22 -9.07 -1.53
N ALA A 35 3.19 -9.86 -1.20
CA ALA A 35 3.23 -11.31 -1.16
C ALA A 35 2.34 -11.89 -2.26
N SER A 36 2.96 -12.54 -3.25
CA SER A 36 2.27 -13.23 -4.35
C SER A 36 2.28 -14.73 -4.14
N SER A 37 1.10 -15.34 -4.07
CA SER A 37 0.98 -16.80 -4.00
C SER A 37 1.25 -17.47 -5.36
N ALA A 38 0.89 -16.81 -6.47
CA ALA A 38 1.15 -17.27 -7.83
C ALA A 38 2.66 -17.40 -8.12
N ASP A 39 3.43 -16.38 -7.74
CA ASP A 39 4.87 -16.35 -7.99
C ASP A 39 5.68 -17.01 -6.87
N ARG A 40 5.02 -17.41 -5.76
CA ARG A 40 5.68 -17.88 -4.52
C ARG A 40 6.79 -16.94 -4.09
N ARG A 41 6.50 -15.64 -4.10
CA ARG A 41 7.47 -14.57 -3.87
C ARG A 41 6.92 -13.52 -2.91
N ILE A 42 7.80 -13.03 -2.04
CA ILE A 42 7.54 -11.88 -1.18
C ILE A 42 8.61 -10.82 -1.39
N GLU A 43 8.17 -9.58 -1.54
CA GLU A 43 9.02 -8.43 -1.84
C GLU A 43 8.81 -7.33 -0.83
N LEU A 44 9.90 -6.64 -0.49
CA LEU A 44 9.89 -5.40 0.27
C LEU A 44 10.36 -4.27 -0.64
N LEU A 45 9.51 -3.26 -0.73
CA LEU A 45 9.67 -2.08 -1.58
C LEU A 45 9.85 -0.86 -0.69
N GLU A 46 10.72 0.05 -1.12
CA GLU A 46 10.92 1.38 -0.55
C GLU A 46 10.62 2.40 -1.65
N ASN A 47 9.56 3.19 -1.47
CA ASN A 47 9.08 4.12 -2.50
C ASN A 47 8.89 3.44 -3.87
N GLY A 48 8.38 2.19 -3.87
CA GLY A 48 8.18 1.37 -5.07
C GLY A 48 9.43 0.68 -5.62
N ARG A 49 10.63 0.95 -5.08
CA ARG A 49 11.87 0.28 -5.47
C ARG A 49 12.09 -0.99 -4.67
N LEU A 50 12.40 -2.10 -5.33
CA LEU A 50 12.74 -3.37 -4.67
C LEU A 50 14.01 -3.23 -3.82
N ILE A 51 13.91 -3.54 -2.53
CA ILE A 51 15.05 -3.50 -1.59
C ILE A 51 15.35 -4.85 -0.93
N ALA A 52 14.38 -5.76 -0.87
CA ALA A 52 14.59 -7.15 -0.49
C ALA A 52 13.53 -8.05 -1.14
N ALA A 53 13.89 -9.31 -1.40
CA ALA A 53 12.96 -10.32 -1.89
C ALA A 53 13.31 -11.69 -1.29
N SER A 54 12.31 -12.56 -1.18
CA SER A 54 12.46 -13.93 -0.72
C SER A 54 11.45 -14.84 -1.43
N THR A 55 11.75 -16.13 -1.48
CA THR A 55 10.73 -17.16 -1.72
C THR A 55 9.68 -17.08 -0.61
N LEU A 56 8.40 -17.12 -1.00
CA LEU A 56 7.26 -17.12 -0.09
C LEU A 56 6.88 -18.54 0.30
N SER A 57 7.10 -18.86 1.58
CA SER A 57 6.57 -20.07 2.19
C SER A 57 5.14 -19.82 2.66
N ILE A 58 4.22 -20.72 2.29
CA ILE A 58 2.80 -20.63 2.66
C ILE A 58 2.40 -21.91 3.37
N THR A 59 1.84 -21.80 4.58
CA THR A 59 1.25 -22.92 5.30
C THR A 59 -0.26 -23.02 5.07
N GLY A 60 -0.79 -24.24 5.00
CA GLY A 60 -2.21 -24.50 4.73
C GLY A 60 -2.53 -24.42 3.24
N SER A 61 -3.66 -23.81 2.88
CA SER A 61 -4.04 -23.61 1.47
C SER A 61 -2.96 -22.82 0.72
N SER A 62 -2.76 -23.11 -0.56
CA SER A 62 -1.83 -22.35 -1.41
C SER A 62 -2.39 -20.99 -1.81
N ARG A 63 -3.73 -20.84 -1.84
CA ARG A 63 -4.41 -19.58 -2.14
C ARG A 63 -4.53 -18.73 -0.89
N LEU A 64 -4.23 -17.46 -1.03
CA LEU A 64 -4.27 -16.45 0.04
C LEU A 64 -5.44 -15.47 -0.17
N GLY A 65 -5.90 -15.30 -1.40
CA GLY A 65 -6.82 -14.23 -1.80
C GLY A 65 -6.13 -12.87 -1.84
N GLU A 66 -6.94 -11.83 -2.00
CA GLU A 66 -6.48 -10.46 -2.16
C GLU A 66 -6.78 -9.63 -0.92
N HIS A 67 -5.71 -9.14 -0.28
CA HIS A 67 -5.81 -8.35 0.94
C HIS A 67 -4.88 -7.16 0.88
N VAL A 68 -5.37 -6.02 1.35
CA VAL A 68 -4.53 -4.84 1.59
C VAL A 68 -4.62 -4.48 3.05
N LEU A 69 -3.47 -4.41 3.71
CA LEU A 69 -3.34 -4.06 5.11
C LEU A 69 -2.35 -2.91 5.28
N MET A 70 -2.50 -2.16 6.36
CA MET A 70 -1.58 -1.11 6.76
C MET A 70 -1.17 -1.31 8.21
N LEU A 71 0.12 -1.12 8.48
CA LEU A 71 0.67 -1.14 9.82
C LEU A 71 0.30 0.18 10.50
N ASP A 72 -0.32 0.09 11.67
CA ASP A 72 -0.75 1.22 12.47
C ASP A 72 -0.40 0.98 13.94
N LYS A 73 -0.66 1.96 14.80
CA LYS A 73 -0.50 1.85 16.25
C LYS A 73 -1.83 1.57 16.95
N THR A 74 -1.77 0.76 18.00
CA THR A 74 -2.83 0.68 19.01
C THR A 74 -2.83 1.94 19.87
N GLN A 75 -3.86 2.12 20.71
CA GLN A 75 -3.87 3.22 21.69
C GLN A 75 -2.71 3.12 22.69
N GLU A 76 -2.20 1.92 22.93
CA GLU A 76 -1.08 1.63 23.83
C GLU A 76 0.29 1.80 23.15
N GLY A 77 0.30 2.03 21.82
CA GLY A 77 1.51 2.30 21.04
C GLY A 77 2.11 1.11 20.31
N ASP A 78 1.53 -0.09 20.46
CA ASP A 78 1.98 -1.31 19.76
C ASP A 78 1.66 -1.28 18.28
N LEU A 79 2.54 -1.86 17.45
CA LEU A 79 2.30 -1.99 16.01
C LEU A 79 1.31 -3.12 15.71
N VAL A 80 0.28 -2.83 14.92
CA VAL A 80 -0.77 -3.76 14.52
C VAL A 80 -1.12 -3.60 13.05
N TRP A 81 -1.32 -4.72 12.35
CA TRP A 81 -1.86 -4.70 10.99
C TRP A 81 -3.36 -4.44 11.02
N LYS A 82 -3.79 -3.38 10.34
CA LYS A 82 -5.21 -3.06 10.10
C LYS A 82 -5.56 -3.37 8.66
N ILE A 83 -6.72 -3.97 8.44
CA ILE A 83 -7.18 -4.33 7.09
C ILE A 83 -7.87 -3.13 6.46
N ILE A 84 -7.48 -2.83 5.22
CA ILE A 84 -8.07 -1.74 4.41
C ILE A 84 -9.08 -2.31 3.42
N VAL A 85 -8.71 -3.37 2.70
CA VAL A 85 -9.56 -4.01 1.68
C VAL A 85 -9.44 -5.52 1.76
N ASP A 86 -10.58 -6.21 1.64
CA ASP A 86 -10.71 -7.64 1.35
C ASP A 86 -11.56 -7.76 0.07
N ALA A 87 -11.08 -8.54 -0.93
CA ALA A 87 -11.72 -8.65 -2.24
C ALA A 87 -13.16 -9.17 -2.22
N ALA A 88 -13.64 -9.72 -1.10
CA ALA A 88 -15.07 -10.03 -0.94
C ALA A 88 -15.98 -8.80 -0.81
N GLY A 89 -15.45 -7.57 -0.77
CA GLY A 89 -16.22 -6.35 -0.55
C GLY A 89 -16.86 -6.26 0.85
N SER A 90 -16.53 -7.21 1.73
CA SER A 90 -16.91 -7.20 3.14
C SER A 90 -15.86 -6.45 3.93
N LEU A 91 -16.32 -5.70 4.95
CA LEU A 91 -15.44 -5.31 6.06
C LEU A 91 -14.75 -6.59 6.56
N ALA A 92 -13.43 -6.57 6.54
CA ALA A 92 -12.64 -7.77 6.69
C ALA A 92 -12.79 -8.38 8.09
N GLY A 93 -13.05 -9.69 8.12
CA GLY A 93 -13.19 -10.46 9.36
C GLY A 93 -11.86 -11.05 9.86
N ALA A 94 -11.93 -11.78 10.98
CA ALA A 94 -10.79 -12.49 11.58
C ALA A 94 -10.00 -13.41 10.61
N SER A 95 -10.61 -13.81 9.49
CA SER A 95 -10.00 -14.62 8.42
C SER A 95 -8.78 -13.95 7.77
N THR A 96 -8.81 -12.63 7.53
CA THR A 96 -7.70 -11.94 6.85
C THR A 96 -6.46 -11.84 7.74
N LEU A 97 -6.63 -11.55 9.04
CA LEU A 97 -5.51 -11.56 9.99
C LEU A 97 -4.87 -12.96 10.10
N SER A 98 -5.69 -14.02 10.01
CA SER A 98 -5.18 -15.39 9.99
C SER A 98 -4.28 -15.69 8.78
N THR A 99 -4.45 -14.96 7.67
CA THR A 99 -3.66 -15.12 6.45
C THR A 99 -2.23 -14.61 6.61
N ILE A 100 -2.02 -13.54 7.39
CA ILE A 100 -0.67 -13.02 7.69
C ILE A 100 0.19 -14.09 8.37
N PHE A 101 -0.39 -14.88 9.29
CA PHE A 101 0.35 -15.92 10.01
C PHE A 101 0.71 -17.14 9.14
N ARG A 102 0.16 -17.22 7.92
CA ARG A 102 0.44 -18.31 6.98
C ARG A 102 1.63 -18.04 6.08
N ILE A 103 2.05 -16.78 5.95
CA ILE A 103 3.14 -16.38 5.05
C ILE A 103 4.46 -16.19 5.80
N ARG A 104 5.55 -16.66 5.19
CA ARG A 104 6.92 -16.48 5.71
C ARG A 104 7.89 -16.19 4.57
N GLY A 105 8.78 -15.23 4.78
CA GLY A 105 10.04 -15.11 4.04
C GLY A 105 11.17 -15.80 4.78
N ASP A 106 12.36 -15.82 4.18
CA ASP A 106 13.57 -16.26 4.86
C ASP A 106 13.99 -15.30 6.00
N GLU A 107 15.02 -15.70 6.74
CA GLU A 107 15.51 -14.92 7.88
C GLU A 107 16.04 -13.55 7.45
N ALA A 108 16.79 -13.46 6.36
CA ALA A 108 17.37 -12.21 5.89
C ALA A 108 16.30 -11.18 5.46
N PHE A 109 15.24 -11.67 4.82
CA PHE A 109 14.05 -10.89 4.49
C PHE A 109 13.32 -10.44 5.74
N THR A 110 13.07 -11.36 6.68
CA THR A 110 12.37 -11.07 7.95
C THR A 110 13.10 -10.00 8.75
N GLN A 111 14.42 -10.12 8.89
CA GLN A 111 15.24 -9.11 9.56
C GLN A 111 15.20 -7.76 8.82
N SER A 112 15.18 -7.77 7.49
CA SER A 112 15.07 -6.55 6.68
C SER A 112 13.73 -5.85 6.85
N LEU A 113 12.64 -6.62 6.97
CA LEU A 113 11.30 -6.12 7.24
C LEU A 113 11.21 -5.51 8.65
N VAL A 114 11.61 -6.25 9.68
CA VAL A 114 11.50 -5.81 11.10
C VAL A 114 12.25 -4.50 11.34
N ARG A 115 13.43 -4.31 10.74
CA ARG A 115 14.20 -3.05 10.86
C ARG A 115 13.51 -1.82 10.27
N ARG A 116 12.47 -2.00 9.47
CA ARG A 116 11.79 -0.94 8.71
C ARG A 116 10.31 -0.82 9.07
N GLN A 117 9.84 -1.59 10.05
CA GLN A 117 8.45 -1.55 10.47
C GLN A 117 8.12 -0.20 11.10
N GLU A 118 7.24 0.53 10.45
CA GLU A 118 6.74 1.81 10.90
C GLU A 118 5.28 2.00 10.48
N VAL A 119 4.61 2.93 11.14
CA VAL A 119 3.22 3.30 10.82
C VAL A 119 3.14 3.74 9.36
N GLY A 120 2.12 3.26 8.65
CA GLY A 120 1.91 3.53 7.24
C GLY A 120 2.51 2.48 6.30
N MET A 121 3.35 1.55 6.79
CA MET A 121 3.80 0.42 5.99
C MET A 121 2.61 -0.38 5.47
N THR A 122 2.58 -0.66 4.17
CA THR A 122 1.49 -1.41 3.53
C THR A 122 1.90 -2.86 3.29
N LEU A 123 0.97 -3.80 3.49
CA LEU A 123 1.09 -5.20 3.08
C LEU A 123 0.01 -5.52 2.05
N VAL A 124 0.43 -5.93 0.87
CA VAL A 124 -0.43 -6.42 -0.21
C VAL A 124 -0.24 -7.93 -0.31
N ILE A 125 -1.34 -8.67 -0.21
CA ILE A 125 -1.38 -10.11 -0.44
C ILE A 125 -2.22 -10.34 -1.69
N THR A 126 -1.75 -11.20 -2.59
CA THR A 126 -2.44 -11.45 -3.85
C THR A 126 -2.23 -12.87 -4.37
N ASP A 127 -3.25 -13.39 -5.04
CA ASP A 127 -3.16 -14.62 -5.83
C ASP A 127 -2.76 -14.36 -7.30
N TYR A 128 -2.49 -13.10 -7.67
CA TYR A 128 -2.00 -12.71 -9.00
C TYR A 128 -0.46 -12.60 -9.05
N SER A 129 0.09 -12.69 -10.26
CA SER A 129 1.53 -12.47 -10.49
C SER A 129 1.90 -11.00 -10.25
N ILE A 130 3.11 -10.77 -9.72
CA ILE A 130 3.70 -9.45 -9.43
C ILE A 130 4.87 -9.13 -10.37
N SER A 131 4.89 -9.79 -11.53
CA SER A 131 5.82 -9.54 -12.62
C SER A 131 5.88 -8.04 -12.98
N PRO A 132 6.99 -7.54 -13.56
CA PRO A 132 7.14 -6.13 -13.89
C PRO A 132 5.98 -5.55 -14.72
N GLU A 133 5.34 -6.37 -15.57
CA GLU A 133 4.22 -5.99 -16.44
C GLU A 133 2.95 -5.59 -15.68
N THR A 134 2.81 -5.99 -14.42
CA THR A 134 1.67 -5.60 -13.57
C THR A 134 1.94 -4.33 -12.77
N ARG A 135 3.08 -3.65 -12.99
CA ARG A 135 3.45 -2.41 -12.32
C ARG A 135 3.23 -1.22 -13.25
N SER A 136 2.73 -0.14 -12.68
CA SER A 136 2.74 1.15 -13.35
C SER A 136 4.18 1.66 -13.47
N ASP A 137 4.54 2.20 -14.64
CA ASP A 137 5.82 2.87 -14.81
C ASP A 137 5.94 4.10 -13.89
N PRO A 138 7.14 4.39 -13.37
CA PRO A 138 7.41 5.68 -12.73
C PRO A 138 7.06 6.82 -13.69
N GLY A 139 6.16 7.71 -13.28
CA GLY A 139 5.71 8.84 -14.11
C GLY A 139 4.36 8.64 -14.81
N PHE A 140 3.60 7.60 -14.48
CA PHE A 140 2.21 7.48 -14.92
C PHE A 140 1.42 8.76 -14.58
N THR A 141 0.98 9.46 -15.63
CA THR A 141 0.25 10.71 -15.53
C THR A 141 -1.22 10.46 -15.89
N ILE A 142 -2.12 10.65 -14.93
CA ILE A 142 -3.56 10.41 -15.12
C ILE A 142 -4.21 11.51 -15.97
N MET A 143 -3.70 12.74 -15.91
CA MET A 143 -4.22 13.87 -16.67
C MET A 143 -3.10 14.88 -16.92
N THR A 144 -3.00 15.39 -18.15
CA THR A 144 -2.17 16.56 -18.49
C THR A 144 -3.10 17.74 -18.73
N SER A 145 -2.79 18.90 -18.16
CA SER A 145 -3.57 20.15 -18.32
C SER A 145 -3.09 20.97 -19.50
#